data_AF-A0A2P2D2J5-F1
#
_entry.id   AF-A0A2P2D2J5-F1
#
_cell.length_a   1.000
_cell.length_b   1.000
_cell.length_c   1.000
_cell.angle_alpha   90.00
_cell.angle_beta   90.00
_cell.angle_gamma   90.00
#
_symmetry.space_group_name_H-M   'P 1'
#
loop_
_entity.id
_entity.type
_entity.pdbx_description
1 polymer ?
#
loop_
_entity_poly.entity_id
_entity_poly.type
_entity_poly.pdbx_seq_one_letter_code
_entity_poly.pdbx_strand_id
1 'polypeptide(L)'
;MKRFIFLAIISIFLISGLSAEEENPIKFKIEKTSPSVYLLKVAYPENFGIQKEAPHRILLNPGSGLKVVSAELKLKGKTSTRKKEYFESVEPMQLKLEGKGELEIHAKIFYCDYNRNICIPGKILQKEIIQ
;
A
#
# COMPACT_ATOMS: atom_id res chain seq x y z
N MET A 1 34.47 -51.70 30.88
CA MET A 1 34.94 -50.35 30.50
C MET A 1 34.85 -50.21 28.98
N LYS A 2 33.77 -49.64 28.46
CA LYS A 2 33.59 -49.33 27.03
C LYS A 2 33.32 -47.82 26.90
N ARG A 3 34.19 -47.20 26.10
CA ARG A 3 34.27 -45.77 25.80
C ARG A 3 33.21 -45.35 24.77
N PHE A 4 33.02 -44.03 24.70
CA PHE A 4 32.39 -43.26 23.62
C PHE A 4 30.86 -43.07 23.68
N ILE A 5 30.43 -42.26 24.65
CA ILE A 5 29.30 -41.35 24.46
C ILE A 5 29.94 -39.98 24.19
N PHE A 6 30.08 -39.61 22.92
CA PHE A 6 30.48 -38.27 22.51
C PHE A 6 29.47 -37.76 21.47
N LEU A 7 28.62 -36.84 21.94
CA LEU A 7 28.35 -35.55 21.31
C LEU A 7 28.38 -35.53 19.77
N ALA A 8 27.27 -35.90 19.15
CA ALA A 8 26.98 -35.51 17.77
C ALA A 8 25.46 -35.47 17.58
N ILE A 9 24.83 -34.34 17.90
CA ILE A 9 23.74 -33.67 17.15
C ILE A 9 23.75 -32.23 17.70
N ILE A 10 24.78 -31.48 17.31
CA ILE A 10 24.76 -30.03 17.26
C ILE A 10 24.30 -29.67 15.86
N SER A 11 23.45 -28.65 15.77
CA SER A 11 23.21 -27.87 14.55
C SER A 11 22.31 -28.53 13.49
N ILE A 12 21.00 -28.50 13.74
CA ILE A 12 20.07 -28.17 12.66
C ILE A 12 19.69 -26.71 12.85
N PHE A 13 20.45 -25.87 12.13
CA PHE A 13 20.00 -24.58 11.64
C PHE A 13 18.59 -24.73 11.08
N LEU A 14 17.62 -24.11 11.73
CA LEU A 14 16.51 -23.49 11.05
C LEU A 14 16.41 -22.07 11.59
N ILE A 15 17.38 -21.27 11.14
CA ILE A 15 17.23 -19.83 11.04
C ILE A 15 16.12 -19.61 10.00
N SER A 16 14.87 -19.77 10.41
CA SER A 16 13.77 -19.10 9.76
C SER A 16 13.95 -17.63 10.12
N GLY A 17 14.82 -16.96 9.34
CA GLY A 17 14.76 -15.52 9.15
C GLY A 17 13.38 -15.25 8.56
N LEU A 18 12.39 -15.13 9.46
CA LEU A 18 11.07 -14.64 9.14
C LEU A 18 11.33 -13.21 8.67
N SER A 19 11.51 -13.05 7.36
CA SER A 19 11.40 -11.77 6.70
C SER A 19 9.97 -11.33 6.93
N ALA A 20 9.72 -10.66 8.05
CA ALA A 20 8.57 -9.80 8.20
C ALA A 20 8.78 -8.74 7.12
N GLU A 21 8.25 -8.98 5.92
CA GLU A 21 7.95 -7.89 5.01
C GLU A 21 7.08 -6.94 5.84
N GLU A 22 7.67 -5.85 6.33
CA GLU A 22 6.91 -4.79 6.99
C GLU A 22 5.86 -4.34 5.96
N GLU A 23 4.62 -4.79 6.18
CA GLU A 23 3.51 -4.47 5.32
C GLU A 23 3.44 -2.94 5.20
N ASN A 24 3.41 -2.43 3.96
CA ASN A 24 3.44 -0.99 3.74
C ASN A 24 2.23 -0.35 4.46
N PRO A 25 2.45 0.69 5.30
CA PRO A 25 1.38 1.31 6.08
C PRO A 25 0.35 2.04 5.22
N ILE A 26 0.68 2.32 3.95
CA ILE A 26 -0.23 2.91 2.97
C ILE A 26 -0.98 1.79 2.24
N LYS A 27 -2.31 1.82 2.34
CA LYS A 27 -3.22 0.90 1.64
C LYS A 27 -4.21 1.67 0.78
N PHE A 28 -4.76 1.02 -0.23
CA PHE A 28 -5.86 1.56 -1.01
C PHE A 28 -7.18 0.89 -0.59
N LYS A 29 -8.30 1.58 -0.78
CA LYS A 29 -9.64 1.01 -0.64
C LYS A 29 -10.49 1.47 -1.82
N ILE A 30 -11.27 0.55 -2.38
CA ILE A 30 -12.21 0.85 -3.46
C ILE A 30 -13.63 0.82 -2.91
N GLU A 31 -14.37 1.89 -3.12
CA GLU A 31 -15.78 1.98 -2.74
C GLU A 31 -16.64 2.27 -3.96
N LYS A 32 -17.66 1.44 -4.19
CA LYS A 32 -18.63 1.62 -5.28
C LYS A 32 -19.65 2.68 -4.86
N THR A 33 -19.81 3.73 -5.68
CA THR A 33 -20.80 4.79 -5.42
C THR A 33 -21.99 4.71 -6.37
N SER A 34 -21.79 4.20 -7.58
CA SER A 34 -22.85 3.92 -8.55
C SER A 34 -22.42 2.76 -9.46
N PRO A 35 -23.26 2.25 -10.39
CA PRO A 35 -22.98 1.03 -11.15
C PRO A 35 -21.60 0.99 -11.85
N SER A 36 -21.08 2.14 -12.26
CA SER A 36 -19.80 2.26 -12.98
C SER A 36 -18.82 3.24 -12.32
N VAL A 37 -19.18 3.85 -11.18
CA VAL A 37 -18.37 4.87 -10.52
C VAL A 37 -17.89 4.34 -9.18
N TYR A 38 -16.59 4.47 -8.97
CA TYR A 38 -15.90 4.02 -7.77
C TYR A 38 -15.02 5.15 -7.22
N LEU A 39 -14.74 5.08 -5.93
CA LEU A 39 -13.81 5.95 -5.23
C LEU A 39 -12.61 5.13 -4.75
N LEU A 40 -11.41 5.55 -5.14
CA LEU A 40 -10.15 5.03 -4.64
C LEU A 40 -9.70 5.91 -3.48
N LYS A 41 -9.78 5.35 -2.27
CA LYS A 41 -9.32 6.00 -1.04
C LYS A 41 -7.93 5.53 -0.69
N VAL A 42 -7.11 6.45 -0.18
CA VAL A 42 -5.81 6.11 0.41
C VAL A 42 -6.02 6.02 1.92
N ALA A 43 -5.72 4.88 2.51
CA ALA A 43 -5.82 4.62 3.93
C ALA A 43 -4.43 4.47 4.54
N TYR A 44 -4.18 5.19 5.64
CA TYR A 44 -2.93 5.15 6.38
C TYR A 44 -3.17 5.59 7.83
N PRO A 45 -2.28 5.25 8.79
CA PRO A 45 -2.46 5.62 10.19
C PRO A 45 -2.39 7.13 10.41
N GLU A 46 -3.05 7.64 11.47
CA GLU A 46 -3.19 9.09 11.72
C GLU A 46 -1.85 9.83 11.94
N ASN A 47 -0.81 9.12 12.40
CA ASN A 47 0.53 9.69 12.57
C ASN A 47 1.35 9.78 11.26
N PHE A 48 0.74 9.44 10.13
CA PHE A 48 1.39 9.51 8.81
C PHE A 48 0.87 10.70 8.03
N GLY A 49 1.68 11.15 7.07
CA GLY A 49 1.23 12.10 6.06
C GLY A 49 1.87 11.86 4.70
N ILE A 50 1.15 12.24 3.64
CA ILE A 50 1.58 12.08 2.25
C ILE A 50 2.22 13.37 1.76
N GLN A 51 3.44 13.33 1.25
CA GLN A 51 4.15 14.54 0.81
C GLN A 51 3.42 15.20 -0.37
N LYS A 52 3.26 16.51 -0.41
CA LYS A 52 2.44 17.16 -1.46
C LYS A 52 3.09 17.19 -2.84
N GLU A 53 4.35 17.58 -2.88
CA GLU A 53 5.08 17.89 -4.12
C GLU A 53 5.99 16.73 -4.58
N ALA A 54 5.84 15.56 -3.94
CA ALA A 54 6.62 14.39 -4.31
C ALA A 54 6.10 13.73 -5.60
N PRO A 55 6.96 13.02 -6.35
CA PRO A 55 6.59 12.39 -7.62
C PRO A 55 5.85 11.06 -7.40
N HIS A 56 4.66 11.14 -6.82
CA HIS A 56 3.79 9.98 -6.63
C HIS A 56 3.35 9.38 -7.96
N ARG A 57 3.14 8.07 -7.95
CA ARG A 57 2.60 7.36 -9.11
C ARG A 57 1.57 6.34 -8.64
N ILE A 58 0.41 6.31 -9.30
CA ILE A 58 -0.62 5.29 -9.11
C ILE A 58 -0.96 4.78 -10.51
N LEU A 59 -0.89 3.47 -10.69
CA LEU A 59 -1.24 2.76 -11.92
C LEU A 59 -2.29 1.71 -11.58
N LEU A 60 -3.33 1.64 -12.42
CA LEU A 60 -4.40 0.67 -12.32
C LEU A 60 -4.28 -0.31 -13.48
N ASN A 61 -4.13 -1.60 -13.19
CA ASN A 61 -4.04 -2.67 -14.18
C ASN A 61 -5.31 -3.53 -14.06
N PRO A 62 -6.29 -3.37 -14.97
CA PRO A 62 -7.46 -4.22 -14.96
C PRO A 62 -7.12 -5.62 -15.49
N GLY A 63 -7.57 -6.64 -14.77
CA GLY A 63 -7.55 -8.02 -15.22
C GLY A 63 -8.64 -8.32 -16.25
N SER A 64 -8.72 -9.59 -16.66
CA SER A 64 -9.71 -10.04 -17.65
C SER A 64 -11.15 -9.74 -17.18
N GLY A 65 -11.97 -9.20 -18.08
CA GLY A 65 -13.37 -8.87 -17.82
C GLY A 65 -13.60 -7.51 -17.14
N LEU A 66 -12.54 -6.80 -16.75
CA LEU A 66 -12.60 -5.46 -16.17
C LEU A 66 -11.97 -4.44 -17.13
N LYS A 67 -12.51 -3.22 -17.15
CA LYS A 67 -11.97 -2.10 -17.92
C LYS A 67 -11.94 -0.84 -17.07
N VAL A 68 -10.81 -0.15 -17.07
CA VAL A 68 -10.69 1.21 -16.52
C VAL A 68 -11.08 2.18 -17.64
N VAL A 69 -12.25 2.82 -17.51
CA VAL A 69 -12.75 3.78 -18.50
C VAL A 69 -12.09 5.15 -18.32
N SER A 70 -12.01 5.61 -17.06
CA SER A 70 -11.32 6.84 -16.71
C SER A 70 -10.86 6.78 -15.27
N ALA A 71 -9.73 7.41 -14.95
CA ALA A 71 -9.24 7.52 -13.58
C ALA A 71 -8.53 8.86 -13.39
N GLU A 72 -9.01 9.71 -12.48
CA GLU A 72 -8.33 10.95 -12.10
C GLU A 72 -7.50 10.72 -10.83
N LEU A 73 -6.31 10.15 -11.01
CA LEU A 73 -5.44 9.70 -9.91
C LEU A 73 -4.50 10.79 -9.42
N LYS A 74 -5.07 11.90 -8.95
CA LYS A 74 -4.30 13.01 -8.36
C LYS A 74 -4.51 13.05 -6.85
N LEU A 75 -3.41 12.96 -6.11
CA LEU A 75 -3.44 13.11 -4.66
C LEU A 75 -3.68 14.58 -4.30
N LYS A 76 -4.80 14.83 -3.63
CA LYS A 76 -5.18 16.11 -3.06
C LYS A 76 -5.73 15.86 -1.66
N GLY A 77 -5.82 16.89 -0.84
CA GLY A 77 -6.53 16.80 0.42
C GLY A 77 -6.09 17.83 1.44
N LYS A 78 -6.38 17.55 2.71
CA LYS A 78 -6.18 18.50 3.80
C LYS A 78 -4.71 18.62 4.13
N THR A 79 -4.22 19.85 4.16
CA THR A 79 -2.85 20.15 4.60
C THR A 79 -2.69 19.80 6.07
N SER A 80 -1.59 19.13 6.43
CA SER A 80 -1.26 18.89 7.83
C SER A 80 -0.95 20.19 8.56
N THR A 81 -1.48 20.31 9.78
CA THR A 81 -1.15 21.40 10.71
C THR A 81 0.24 21.22 11.33
N ARG A 82 0.75 19.98 11.38
CA ARG A 82 2.06 19.64 11.95
C ARG A 82 3.20 19.92 10.97
N LYS A 83 3.03 19.55 9.69
CA LYS A 83 4.02 19.76 8.61
C LYS A 83 3.32 20.17 7.31
N LYS A 84 3.45 21.44 6.91
CA LYS A 84 2.68 22.06 5.81
C LYS A 84 2.94 21.44 4.44
N GLU A 85 4.06 20.77 4.28
CA GLU A 85 4.51 20.07 3.08
C GLU A 85 3.87 18.68 2.89
N TYR A 86 3.03 18.24 3.83
CA TYR A 86 2.29 16.98 3.79
C TYR A 86 0.77 17.18 3.81
N PHE A 87 0.05 16.24 3.20
CA PHE A 87 -1.36 16.00 3.41
C PHE A 87 -1.57 15.15 4.67
N GLU A 88 -2.44 15.60 5.57
CA GLU A 88 -2.90 14.85 6.74
C GLU A 88 -3.99 13.86 6.35
N SER A 89 -4.90 14.26 5.45
CA SER A 89 -5.88 13.38 4.83
C SER A 89 -5.84 13.54 3.31
N VAL A 90 -6.04 12.45 2.59
CA VAL A 90 -6.14 12.43 1.12
C VAL A 90 -7.61 12.30 0.72
N GLU A 91 -8.06 13.16 -0.19
CA GLU A 91 -9.38 13.09 -0.81
C GLU A 91 -9.53 11.82 -1.66
N PRO A 92 -10.71 11.18 -1.66
CA PRO A 92 -10.97 10.05 -2.53
C PRO A 92 -10.84 10.42 -4.01
N MET A 93 -10.11 9.61 -4.79
CA MET A 93 -9.98 9.79 -6.23
C MET A 93 -11.10 9.05 -6.95
N GLN A 94 -11.72 9.68 -7.95
CA GLN A 94 -12.79 9.06 -8.72
C GLN A 94 -12.24 8.21 -9.87
N LEU A 95 -12.84 7.04 -10.06
CA LEU A 95 -12.59 6.17 -11.19
C LEU A 95 -13.91 5.65 -11.77
N LYS A 96 -13.90 5.41 -13.09
CA LYS A 96 -14.98 4.74 -13.80
C LYS A 96 -14.51 3.38 -14.27
N LEU A 97 -15.21 2.34 -13.84
CA LEU A 97 -14.92 0.95 -14.19
C LEU A 97 -16.13 0.34 -14.91
N GLU A 98 -15.84 -0.53 -15.86
CA GLU A 98 -16.83 -1.35 -16.57
C GLU A 98 -16.46 -2.83 -16.46
N GLY A 99 -17.47 -3.67 -16.26
CA GLY A 99 -17.28 -5.11 -16.10
C GLY A 99 -16.92 -5.52 -14.67
N LYS A 100 -16.36 -6.71 -14.54
CA LYS A 100 -16.03 -7.36 -13.26
C LYS A 100 -14.72 -8.11 -13.42
N GLY A 101 -13.93 -8.18 -12.37
CA GLY A 101 -12.64 -8.86 -12.40
C GLY A 101 -11.67 -8.30 -11.37
N GLU A 102 -10.43 -8.76 -11.47
CA GLU A 102 -9.34 -8.26 -10.64
C GLU A 102 -8.89 -6.88 -11.10
N LEU A 103 -8.58 -6.00 -10.15
CA LEU A 103 -7.88 -4.74 -10.37
C LEU A 103 -6.60 -4.75 -9.56
N GLU A 104 -5.45 -4.74 -10.23
CA GLU A 104 -4.17 -4.54 -9.56
C GLU A 104 -3.84 -3.04 -9.48
N ILE A 105 -3.42 -2.60 -8.30
CA ILE A 105 -3.02 -1.22 -8.01
C ILE A 105 -1.52 -1.24 -7.74
N HIS A 106 -0.76 -0.59 -8.61
CA HIS A 106 0.67 -0.40 -8.46
C HIS A 106 0.92 1.06 -8.11
N ALA A 107 1.45 1.33 -6.93
CA ALA A 107 1.72 2.70 -6.51
C ALA A 107 3.11 2.90 -5.92
N LYS A 108 3.63 4.11 -6.10
CA LYS A 108 4.76 4.67 -5.38
C LYS A 108 4.29 5.93 -4.69
N ILE A 109 4.22 5.89 -3.35
CA ILE A 109 3.69 6.97 -2.52
C ILE A 109 4.76 7.43 -1.55
N PHE A 110 5.08 8.72 -1.56
CA PHE A 110 6.04 9.31 -0.63
C PHE A 110 5.31 9.77 0.64
N TYR A 111 5.63 9.18 1.77
CA TYR A 111 4.98 9.49 3.04
C TYR A 111 6.00 9.72 4.15
N CYS A 112 5.54 10.26 5.27
CA CYS A 112 6.33 10.36 6.48
C CYS A 112 5.56 9.81 7.68
N ASP A 113 6.23 9.00 8.51
CA ASP A 113 5.79 8.66 9.85
C ASP A 113 6.29 9.75 10.81
N TYR A 114 5.38 10.53 11.38
CA TYR A 114 5.73 11.63 12.28
C TYR A 114 6.21 11.18 13.65
N ASN A 115 5.87 9.97 14.10
CA ASN A 115 6.30 9.45 15.40
C ASN A 115 7.75 8.99 15.33
N ARG A 116 8.11 8.30 14.23
CA ARG A 116 9.49 7.84 13.99
C ARG A 116 10.36 8.89 13.31
N ASN A 117 9.75 9.95 12.79
CA ASN A 117 10.38 10.98 11.96
C ASN A 117 11.14 10.39 10.75
N ILE A 118 10.53 9.38 10.12
CA ILE A 118 11.07 8.68 8.95
C ILE A 118 10.18 9.00 7.76
N CYS A 119 10.78 9.50 6.67
CA CYS A 119 10.06 9.77 5.43
C CYS A 119 10.66 8.96 4.28
N ILE A 120 9.86 8.07 3.68
CA ILE A 120 10.32 7.10 2.67
C ILE A 120 9.29 6.91 1.55
N PRO A 121 9.72 6.51 0.35
CA PRO A 121 8.79 6.07 -0.69
C PRO A 121 8.27 4.66 -0.38
N GLY A 122 6.96 4.54 -0.16
CA GLY A 122 6.26 3.27 -0.15
C GLY A 122 5.99 2.75 -1.55
N LYS A 123 6.38 1.50 -1.83
CA LYS A 123 5.90 0.76 -3.00
C LYS A 123 4.70 -0.09 -2.56
N ILE A 124 3.59 0.04 -3.27
CA ILE A 124 2.35 -0.69 -2.98
C ILE A 124 2.01 -1.53 -4.22
N LEU A 125 1.76 -2.80 -3.97
CA LEU A 125 1.15 -3.72 -4.91
C LEU A 125 -0.08 -4.32 -4.21
N GLN A 126 -1.27 -3.96 -4.65
CA GLN A 126 -2.52 -4.39 -4.03
C GLN A 126 -3.47 -4.92 -5.10
N LYS A 127 -4.20 -5.98 -4.78
CA LYS A 127 -5.22 -6.58 -5.66
C LYS A 127 -6.59 -6.40 -5.03
N GLU A 128 -7.56 -6.01 -5.85
CA GLU A 128 -8.96 -5.86 -5.45
C GLU A 128 -9.87 -6.61 -6.44
N ILE A 129 -10.96 -7.19 -5.95
CA ILE A 129 -11.95 -7.87 -6.81
C ILE A 129 -13.16 -6.96 -6.99
N ILE A 130 -13.42 -6.56 -8.23
CA ILE A 130 -14.56 -5.71 -8.61
C ILE A 130 -15.75 -6.58 -8.99
N GLN A 131 -16.89 -6.37 -8.30
CA GLN A 131 -18.15 -7.10 -8.45
C GLN A 131 -19.29 -6.28 -9.07
#